data_AF-Q39TN9-F1
#
_entry.id   AF-Q39TN9-F1
#
_cell.length_a   1.000
_cell.length_b   1.000
_cell.length_c   1.000
_cell.angle_alpha   90.00
_cell.angle_beta   90.00
_cell.angle_gamma   90.00
#
_symmetry.space_group_name_H-M   'P 1'
#
loop_
_entity.id
_entity.type
_entity.pdbx_description
1 polymer ?
#
loop_
_entity_poly.entity_id
_entity_poly.type
_entity_poly.pdbx_seq_one_letter_code
_entity_poly.pdbx_strand_id
1 'polypeptide(L)'
;MKTKLHLSALLVVMVCAGCGGNGAGDPPAAYSLIAWNDLGMHCIDNDYSVFAILPPYNNLHAQLIDRQTGKQVTAGVTVTYTATADTRGSINSTSKGKTNFWQWVSGLFGVTLPVDTGLTGNRTPGTAPAPMSYDPASGFWKADGIPILPHDDAGAPNYYPMVKVEARDGRGVLLATTYTVLPVSDELACSKCHTSGIGDPMAQPSPDWVFDPNPVRDWRRNILLLHDTKNGANPLYATALAQKGYLPAGLLATSDAGTPILCAGCHPSNALGTTGVAGVKQLTTSMHSWHAVKAMDDATGMPLGQTMDRSGCYYCHPGSTTQCLRGVMGNAKNPDGSAALECQSCHGSMNVVGGAGRAGWIDLPKCQYCHYQAPDGTYVRDTSAFDVSGNFRQTTSIFSTGQALFKVGATHGTMQCEACHGSTHAEYPSSEDNDNVQSINLQGYAGTIAECVVCHPQGFPPSAAGGPHGLHTVGAAWVDTHGSAAKADSQACTVCHGKDYRGTRLSRTFTARSFRTTSTGMKVYAKGDMVGCYDCHNGPGGK
;
A
#
# COMPACT_ATOMS: atom_id res chain seq x y z
N MET A 1 74.96 2.71 17.37
CA MET A 1 73.67 3.35 17.75
C MET A 1 73.01 3.98 16.54
N LYS A 2 72.11 3.26 15.86
CA LYS A 2 71.01 3.81 15.03
C LYS A 2 69.94 2.71 14.93
N THR A 3 68.87 2.85 15.70
CA THR A 3 67.70 1.98 15.67
C THR A 3 66.77 2.47 14.55
N LYS A 4 66.37 1.57 13.65
CA LYS A 4 65.33 1.79 12.64
C LYS A 4 64.17 0.81 12.86
N LEU A 5 62.99 1.40 12.73
CA LEU A 5 61.64 0.86 12.83
C LEU A 5 61.39 -0.24 11.77
N HIS A 6 60.78 -1.36 12.16
CA HIS A 6 60.24 -2.35 11.21
C HIS A 6 58.71 -2.43 11.32
N LEU A 7 58.08 -2.11 10.20
CA LEU A 7 56.66 -2.21 9.89
C LEU A 7 56.36 -3.67 9.48
N SER A 8 55.39 -4.32 10.11
CA SER A 8 54.93 -5.67 9.71
C SER A 8 53.64 -5.54 8.89
N ALA A 9 53.72 -5.87 7.60
CA ALA A 9 52.56 -6.00 6.71
C ALA A 9 52.08 -7.45 6.74
N LEU A 10 50.81 -7.66 7.12
CA LEU A 10 50.16 -8.98 7.10
C LEU A 10 49.50 -9.18 5.73
N LEU A 11 49.95 -10.20 5.01
CA LEU A 11 49.47 -10.62 3.70
C LEU A 11 48.12 -11.34 3.85
N VAL A 12 47.03 -10.76 3.35
CA VAL A 12 45.73 -11.44 3.24
C VAL A 12 45.64 -12.09 1.86
N VAL A 13 45.62 -13.43 1.86
CA VAL A 13 45.40 -14.25 0.65
C VAL A 13 43.93 -14.15 0.26
N MET A 14 43.68 -13.57 -0.91
CA MET A 14 42.35 -13.48 -1.53
C MET A 14 42.09 -14.80 -2.28
N VAL A 15 41.13 -15.60 -1.80
CA VAL A 15 40.65 -16.78 -2.52
C VAL A 15 39.49 -16.34 -3.42
N CYS A 16 39.74 -16.28 -4.74
CA CYS A 16 38.69 -16.26 -5.74
C CYS A 16 38.01 -17.63 -5.79
N ALA A 17 36.74 -17.72 -5.40
CA ALA A 17 35.89 -18.85 -5.72
C ALA A 17 34.97 -18.47 -6.89
N GLY A 18 35.20 -19.12 -8.02
CA GLY A 18 34.47 -18.93 -9.27
C GLY A 18 33.09 -19.59 -9.29
N CYS A 19 32.37 -19.16 -10.30
CA CYS A 19 31.08 -19.58 -10.83
C CYS A 19 30.95 -21.12 -10.97
N GLY A 20 29.82 -21.67 -10.52
CA GLY A 20 29.51 -23.09 -10.70
C GLY A 20 28.40 -23.60 -9.79
N GLY A 21 27.24 -22.94 -9.79
CA GLY A 21 26.09 -23.33 -8.96
C GLY A 21 25.32 -24.51 -9.55
N ASN A 22 25.88 -25.72 -9.52
CA ASN A 22 25.07 -26.94 -9.46
C ASN A 22 24.72 -27.20 -7.99
N GLY A 23 23.84 -26.35 -7.45
CA GLY A 23 23.20 -26.62 -6.18
C GLY A 23 22.15 -27.69 -6.40
N ALA A 24 22.41 -28.90 -5.90
CA ALA A 24 21.32 -29.78 -5.48
C ALA A 24 20.60 -29.03 -4.36
N GLY A 25 19.63 -28.19 -4.75
CA GLY A 25 18.85 -27.39 -3.82
C GLY A 25 18.03 -28.31 -2.94
N ASP A 26 17.87 -27.93 -1.68
CA ASP A 26 16.83 -28.47 -0.81
C ASP A 26 15.53 -28.61 -1.61
N PRO A 27 14.73 -29.67 -1.37
CA PRO A 27 13.44 -29.79 -2.02
C PRO A 27 12.68 -28.48 -1.82
N PRO A 28 12.06 -27.93 -2.88
CA PRO A 28 11.35 -26.67 -2.76
C PRO A 28 10.37 -26.76 -1.58
N ALA A 29 10.39 -25.78 -0.68
CA ALA A 29 9.51 -25.76 0.50
C ALA A 29 8.08 -26.11 0.06
N ALA A 30 7.40 -27.04 0.75
CA ALA A 30 6.11 -27.58 0.27
C ALA A 30 5.00 -26.52 0.18
N TYR A 31 5.18 -25.38 0.83
CA TYR A 31 4.22 -24.29 0.89
C TYR A 31 4.85 -22.95 0.54
N SER A 32 4.01 -22.03 0.07
CA SER A 32 4.34 -20.60 -0.09
C SER A 32 3.40 -19.76 0.75
N LEU A 33 3.94 -18.83 1.52
CA LEU A 33 3.19 -17.89 2.34
C LEU A 33 3.44 -16.48 1.82
N ILE A 34 2.37 -15.73 1.59
CA ILE A 34 2.42 -14.36 1.09
C ILE A 34 1.60 -13.49 2.04
N ALA A 35 2.17 -12.38 2.49
CA ALA A 35 1.53 -11.43 3.40
C ALA A 35 1.68 -9.98 2.91
N TRP A 36 0.76 -9.10 3.31
CA TRP A 36 0.76 -7.70 2.88
C TRP A 36 -0.06 -6.81 3.83
N ASN A 37 0.15 -5.49 3.74
CA ASN A 37 -0.77 -4.47 4.24
C ASN A 37 -1.71 -3.98 3.11
N ASP A 38 -2.93 -3.53 3.43
CA ASP A 38 -3.96 -3.21 2.42
C ASP A 38 -3.94 -1.78 1.85
N LEU A 39 -3.16 -0.85 2.42
CA LEU A 39 -3.16 0.58 2.05
C LEU A 39 -1.80 1.11 1.57
N GLY A 40 -0.73 0.39 1.86
CA GLY A 40 0.66 0.82 1.65
C GLY A 40 1.18 1.74 2.75
N MET A 41 0.33 2.51 3.42
CA MET A 41 0.66 3.24 4.65
C MET A 41 -0.60 3.69 5.40
N HIS A 42 -0.64 3.45 6.70
CA HIS A 42 -1.65 4.02 7.58
C HIS A 42 -1.20 5.36 8.16
N CYS A 43 -2.15 6.30 8.24
CA CYS A 43 -1.97 7.59 8.89
C CYS A 43 -2.51 7.52 10.32
N ILE A 44 -1.82 8.14 11.27
CA ILE A 44 -2.24 8.21 12.68
C ILE A 44 -2.09 9.63 13.23
N ASP A 45 -2.76 9.92 14.34
CA ASP A 45 -2.47 11.11 15.14
C ASP A 45 -1.26 10.88 16.06
N ASN A 46 -0.40 11.89 16.20
CA ASN A 46 0.70 11.89 17.17
C ASN A 46 0.29 12.28 18.61
N ASP A 47 -0.93 12.76 18.82
CA ASP A 47 -1.49 13.07 20.13
C ASP A 47 -3.01 12.88 20.13
N TYR A 48 -3.54 12.27 21.18
CA TYR A 48 -4.96 11.94 21.34
C TYR A 48 -5.67 12.75 22.43
N SER A 49 -5.00 13.75 23.03
CA SER A 49 -5.50 14.49 24.20
C SER A 49 -6.48 15.61 23.87
N VAL A 50 -6.46 16.11 22.63
CA VAL A 50 -7.34 17.19 22.17
C VAL A 50 -8.42 16.65 21.23
N PHE A 51 -8.02 15.98 20.16
CA PHE A 51 -8.92 15.29 19.24
C PHE A 51 -8.21 14.10 18.57
N ALA A 52 -8.99 13.26 17.88
CA ALA A 52 -8.48 12.22 17.01
C ALA A 52 -9.17 12.25 15.63
N ILE A 53 -8.36 12.17 14.57
CA ILE A 53 -8.79 11.90 13.20
C ILE A 53 -8.74 10.39 12.94
N LEU A 54 -7.61 9.74 13.26
CA LEU A 54 -7.39 8.31 13.08
C LEU A 54 -6.63 7.69 14.28
N PRO A 55 -7.05 6.50 14.76
CA PRO A 55 -6.34 5.76 15.80
C PRO A 55 -5.05 5.13 15.24
N PRO A 56 -4.13 4.64 16.10
CA PRO A 56 -3.06 3.76 15.67
C PRO A 56 -3.69 2.51 15.06
N TYR A 57 -3.36 2.22 13.80
CA TYR A 57 -4.05 1.19 13.03
C TYR A 57 -3.19 0.69 11.88
N ASN A 58 -3.24 -0.60 11.60
CA ASN A 58 -2.67 -1.23 10.41
C ASN A 58 -3.36 -2.58 10.18
N ASN A 59 -3.57 -2.98 8.93
CA ASN A 59 -4.08 -4.31 8.60
C ASN A 59 -2.96 -5.19 8.06
N LEU A 60 -2.91 -6.44 8.52
CA LEU A 60 -2.04 -7.47 7.99
C LEU A 60 -2.90 -8.59 7.41
N HIS A 61 -2.68 -8.93 6.15
CA HIS A 61 -3.32 -10.05 5.48
C HIS A 61 -2.30 -11.11 5.08
N ALA A 62 -2.73 -12.37 4.93
CA ALA A 62 -1.90 -13.44 4.41
C ALA A 62 -2.68 -14.56 3.72
N GLN A 63 -2.06 -15.18 2.71
CA GLN A 63 -2.52 -16.41 2.05
C GLN A 63 -1.41 -17.46 2.03
N LEU A 64 -1.77 -18.69 2.39
CA LEU A 64 -0.90 -19.86 2.34
C LEU A 64 -1.30 -20.73 1.15
N ILE A 65 -0.33 -21.18 0.36
CA ILE A 65 -0.52 -22.00 -0.82
C ILE A 65 0.21 -23.32 -0.62
N ASP A 66 -0.48 -24.44 -0.85
CA ASP A 66 0.14 -25.75 -1.00
C ASP A 66 0.68 -25.87 -2.43
N ARG A 67 2.00 -25.96 -2.56
CA ARG A 67 2.67 -25.97 -3.87
C ARG A 67 2.56 -27.32 -4.58
N GLN A 68 2.14 -28.39 -3.90
CA GLN A 68 1.87 -29.67 -4.57
C GLN A 68 0.55 -29.59 -5.36
N THR A 69 -0.44 -28.91 -4.80
CA THR A 69 -1.78 -28.80 -5.40
C THR A 69 -2.01 -27.48 -6.13
N GLY A 70 -1.18 -26.46 -5.87
CA GLY A 70 -1.35 -25.09 -6.35
C GLY A 70 -2.58 -24.39 -5.74
N LYS A 71 -3.13 -24.92 -4.65
CA LYS A 71 -4.36 -24.45 -4.01
C LYS A 71 -4.07 -23.74 -2.70
N GLN A 72 -4.94 -22.80 -2.36
CA GLN A 72 -4.89 -22.13 -1.08
C GLN A 72 -5.23 -23.10 0.08
N VAL A 73 -4.50 -22.96 1.19
CA VAL A 73 -4.75 -23.65 2.45
C VAL A 73 -5.51 -22.72 3.39
N THR A 74 -6.71 -23.14 3.79
CA THR A 74 -7.68 -22.30 4.50
C THR A 74 -8.07 -22.84 5.88
N ALA A 75 -7.65 -24.06 6.21
CA ALA A 75 -7.98 -24.73 7.47
C ALA A 75 -6.84 -25.69 7.90
N GLY A 76 -6.88 -26.14 9.15
CA GLY A 76 -5.89 -27.07 9.70
C GLY A 76 -4.50 -26.44 9.94
N VAL A 77 -4.40 -25.11 9.85
CA VAL A 77 -3.18 -24.35 10.07
C VAL A 77 -3.45 -23.19 11.04
N THR A 78 -2.39 -22.72 11.67
CA THR A 78 -2.36 -21.48 12.45
C THR A 78 -1.42 -20.51 11.75
N VAL A 79 -1.86 -19.26 11.59
CA VAL A 79 -1.05 -18.19 11.03
C VAL A 79 -0.82 -17.15 12.12
N THR A 80 0.43 -16.75 12.31
CA THR A 80 0.83 -15.82 13.37
C THR A 80 1.79 -14.77 12.85
N TYR A 81 1.88 -13.63 13.54
CA TYR A 81 2.83 -12.57 13.25
C TYR A 81 3.65 -12.21 14.50
N THR A 82 4.89 -11.78 14.27
CA THR A 82 5.85 -11.31 15.29
C THR A 82 6.63 -10.12 14.77
N ALA A 83 7.10 -9.25 15.66
CA ALA A 83 8.06 -8.22 15.31
C ALA A 83 9.37 -8.83 14.84
N THR A 84 10.01 -8.21 13.86
CA THR A 84 11.34 -8.60 13.37
C THR A 84 12.13 -7.34 13.03
N ALA A 85 13.46 -7.45 13.09
CA ALA A 85 14.32 -6.40 12.60
C ALA A 85 14.11 -6.23 11.08
N ASP A 86 14.10 -4.98 10.64
CA ASP A 86 14.05 -4.62 9.23
C ASP A 86 15.44 -4.77 8.57
N THR A 87 15.55 -4.48 7.27
CA THR A 87 16.82 -4.57 6.52
C THR A 87 17.93 -3.66 7.06
N ARG A 88 17.59 -2.68 7.91
CA ARG A 88 18.51 -1.73 8.56
C ARG A 88 18.77 -2.07 10.02
N GLY A 89 18.17 -3.15 10.54
CA GLY A 89 18.30 -3.59 11.93
C GLY A 89 17.32 -2.91 12.91
N SER A 90 16.41 -2.07 12.44
CA SER A 90 15.40 -1.42 13.28
C SER A 90 14.26 -2.39 13.58
N ILE A 91 13.82 -2.46 14.84
CA ILE A 91 12.73 -3.34 15.29
C ILE A 91 11.70 -2.55 16.09
N ASN A 92 10.42 -2.82 15.84
CA ASN A 92 9.31 -2.20 16.54
C ASN A 92 8.42 -3.30 17.14
N SER A 93 8.66 -3.63 18.41
CA SER A 93 8.03 -4.74 19.12
C SER A 93 6.99 -4.32 20.18
N THR A 94 6.81 -3.01 20.37
CA THR A 94 5.81 -2.46 21.27
C THR A 94 5.45 -1.03 20.86
N SER A 95 4.23 -0.63 21.14
CA SER A 95 3.75 0.74 21.00
C SER A 95 3.67 1.46 22.35
N LYS A 96 3.91 0.75 23.45
CA LYS A 96 3.97 1.29 24.80
C LYS A 96 4.99 2.43 24.90
N GLY A 97 4.56 3.54 25.50
CA GLY A 97 5.42 4.70 25.76
C GLY A 97 5.71 5.56 24.53
N LYS A 98 5.18 5.19 23.35
CA LYS A 98 5.37 5.93 22.09
C LYS A 98 4.13 6.76 21.69
N THR A 99 3.03 6.66 22.44
CA THR A 99 1.77 7.41 22.22
C THR A 99 0.97 7.49 23.53
N ASN A 100 0.00 8.41 23.59
CA ASN A 100 -1.01 8.51 24.66
C ASN A 100 -2.38 7.90 24.26
N PHE A 101 -2.49 7.19 23.14
CA PHE A 101 -3.75 6.60 22.67
C PHE A 101 -4.53 5.82 23.74
N TRP A 102 -3.88 4.89 24.47
CA TRP A 102 -4.56 4.08 25.49
C TRP A 102 -5.07 4.87 26.70
N GLN A 103 -4.54 6.09 26.94
CA GLN A 103 -5.07 6.99 27.96
C GLN A 103 -6.44 7.57 27.54
N TRP A 104 -6.62 7.80 26.24
CA TRP A 104 -7.75 8.57 25.69
C TRP A 104 -8.77 7.73 24.93
N VAL A 105 -8.45 6.46 24.64
CA VAL A 105 -9.30 5.56 23.86
C VAL A 105 -10.71 5.38 24.45
N SER A 106 -10.87 5.45 25.78
CA SER A 106 -12.19 5.40 26.40
C SER A 106 -13.05 6.61 26.08
N GLY A 107 -12.46 7.81 26.05
CA GLY A 107 -13.19 9.04 25.69
C GLY A 107 -13.48 9.13 24.19
N LEU A 108 -12.57 8.61 23.36
CA LEU A 108 -12.68 8.67 21.90
C LEU A 108 -13.57 7.57 21.31
N PHE A 109 -13.45 6.34 21.81
CA PHE A 109 -14.06 5.14 21.22
C PHE A 109 -14.94 4.35 22.19
N GLY A 110 -15.09 4.79 23.44
CA GLY A 110 -15.97 4.14 24.42
C GLY A 110 -15.49 2.76 24.89
N VAL A 111 -14.20 2.44 24.68
CA VAL A 111 -13.61 1.14 25.03
C VAL A 111 -12.40 1.33 25.94
N THR A 112 -12.13 0.33 26.78
CA THR A 112 -10.87 0.22 27.52
C THR A 112 -10.05 -0.91 26.90
N LEU A 113 -8.82 -0.60 26.51
CA LEU A 113 -7.92 -1.57 25.88
C LEU A 113 -6.64 -1.70 26.69
N PRO A 114 -6.10 -2.92 26.85
CA PRO A 114 -4.73 -3.07 27.30
C PRO A 114 -3.76 -2.34 26.37
N VAL A 115 -2.64 -1.83 26.91
CA VAL A 115 -1.54 -1.31 26.10
C VAL A 115 -1.09 -2.37 25.09
N ASP A 116 -0.70 -1.91 23.90
CA ASP A 116 -0.37 -2.73 22.72
C ASP A 116 -1.54 -3.52 22.14
N THR A 117 -2.79 -3.17 22.48
CA THR A 117 -3.99 -3.76 21.86
C THR A 117 -4.76 -2.68 21.07
N GLY A 118 -5.11 -2.98 19.82
CA GLY A 118 -5.86 -2.11 18.94
C GLY A 118 -7.38 -2.26 19.08
N LEU A 119 -8.14 -1.42 18.39
CA LEU A 119 -9.61 -1.35 18.50
C LEU A 119 -10.33 -2.66 18.12
N THR A 120 -9.68 -3.51 17.32
CA THR A 120 -10.17 -4.83 16.87
C THR A 120 -9.71 -5.98 17.78
N GLY A 121 -8.94 -5.70 18.83
CA GLY A 121 -8.38 -6.69 19.74
C GLY A 121 -7.01 -7.27 19.32
N ASN A 122 -6.54 -6.96 18.11
CA ASN A 122 -5.22 -7.41 17.65
C ASN A 122 -4.10 -6.63 18.34
N ARG A 123 -2.95 -7.29 18.52
CA ARG A 123 -1.83 -6.79 19.30
C ARG A 123 -0.80 -6.10 18.40
N THR A 124 -0.09 -5.09 18.90
CA THR A 124 1.18 -4.67 18.30
C THR A 124 2.06 -5.92 18.14
N PRO A 125 2.77 -6.11 17.01
CA PRO A 125 3.68 -7.23 16.84
C PRO A 125 4.68 -7.22 17.98
N GLY A 126 4.76 -8.31 18.74
CA GLY A 126 5.73 -8.46 19.82
C GLY A 126 6.72 -9.58 19.51
N THR A 127 7.48 -9.97 20.53
CA THR A 127 8.37 -11.15 20.45
C THR A 127 7.61 -12.47 20.53
N ALA A 128 6.43 -12.47 21.16
CA ALA A 128 5.52 -13.60 21.20
C ALA A 128 4.61 -13.61 19.94
N PRO A 129 4.39 -14.78 19.30
CA PRO A 129 3.48 -14.89 18.16
C PRO A 129 2.05 -14.47 18.50
N ALA A 130 1.52 -13.50 17.76
CA ALA A 130 0.12 -13.10 17.81
C ALA A 130 -0.67 -13.79 16.69
N PRO A 131 -1.86 -14.34 16.95
CA PRO A 131 -2.64 -15.07 15.95
C PRO A 131 -3.29 -14.14 14.92
N MET A 132 -3.41 -14.62 13.69
CA MET A 132 -4.29 -14.08 12.65
C MET A 132 -5.55 -14.93 12.54
N SER A 133 -6.67 -14.32 12.13
CA SER A 133 -7.96 -15.02 11.97
C SER A 133 -8.27 -15.23 10.49
N TYR A 134 -8.75 -16.42 10.11
CA TYR A 134 -9.19 -16.66 8.73
C TYR A 134 -10.55 -16.03 8.48
N ASP A 135 -10.65 -15.19 7.43
CA ASP A 135 -11.90 -14.61 6.97
C ASP A 135 -12.36 -15.33 5.70
N PRO A 136 -13.41 -16.18 5.77
CA PRO A 136 -13.90 -16.92 4.61
C PRO A 136 -14.55 -16.03 3.56
N ALA A 137 -15.03 -14.83 3.92
CA ALA A 137 -15.67 -13.92 2.97
C ALA A 137 -14.63 -13.29 2.03
N SER A 138 -13.44 -12.98 2.56
CA SER A 138 -12.35 -12.41 1.78
C SER A 138 -11.34 -13.46 1.28
N GLY A 139 -11.30 -14.64 1.90
CA GLY A 139 -10.42 -15.73 1.48
C GLY A 139 -8.96 -15.54 1.92
N PHE A 140 -8.71 -14.92 3.08
CA PHE A 140 -7.36 -14.75 3.62
C PHE A 140 -7.35 -14.73 5.15
N TRP A 141 -6.18 -14.93 5.72
CA TRP A 141 -5.91 -14.69 7.15
C TRP A 141 -5.71 -13.20 7.37
N LYS A 142 -6.26 -12.65 8.45
CA LYS A 142 -6.16 -11.23 8.77
C LYS A 142 -5.89 -10.95 10.24
N ALA A 143 -5.17 -9.86 10.48
CA ALA A 143 -5.09 -9.17 11.75
C ALA A 143 -5.30 -7.68 11.46
N ASP A 144 -6.56 -7.26 11.49
CA ASP A 144 -6.97 -5.87 11.25
C ASP A 144 -6.70 -5.02 12.48
N GLY A 145 -6.40 -3.72 12.33
CA GLY A 145 -6.31 -2.79 13.46
C GLY A 145 -5.17 -3.01 14.44
N ILE A 146 -4.02 -3.45 13.93
CA ILE A 146 -2.77 -3.54 14.69
C ILE A 146 -2.31 -2.10 15.06
N PRO A 147 -2.14 -1.75 16.34
CA PRO A 147 -1.82 -0.39 16.76
C PRO A 147 -0.30 -0.11 16.71
N ILE A 148 0.34 -0.35 15.57
CA ILE A 148 1.77 -0.07 15.33
C ILE A 148 2.00 1.44 15.16
N LEU A 149 3.20 1.94 15.49
CA LEU A 149 3.56 3.36 15.50
C LEU A 149 4.83 3.64 14.66
N PRO A 150 5.05 4.88 14.20
CA PRO A 150 6.18 5.23 13.32
C PRO A 150 7.53 5.38 14.04
N HIS A 151 7.69 4.72 15.19
CA HIS A 151 8.91 4.75 15.99
C HIS A 151 9.30 3.35 16.46
N ASP A 152 10.57 3.01 16.31
CA ASP A 152 11.13 1.74 16.74
C ASP A 152 11.31 1.67 18.26
N ASP A 153 11.82 0.54 18.76
CA ASP A 153 11.98 0.31 20.21
C ASP A 153 13.05 1.20 20.86
N ALA A 154 13.96 1.79 20.08
CA ALA A 154 14.90 2.80 20.54
C ALA A 154 14.33 4.22 20.45
N GLY A 155 13.09 4.38 19.95
CA GLY A 155 12.45 5.67 19.71
C GLY A 155 12.88 6.35 18.42
N ALA A 156 13.69 5.70 17.58
CA ALA A 156 14.09 6.25 16.29
C ALA A 156 12.92 6.14 15.29
N PRO A 157 12.79 7.06 14.32
CA PRO A 157 11.77 6.95 13.28
C PRO A 157 11.85 5.63 12.51
N ASN A 158 10.73 4.94 12.40
CA ASN A 158 10.57 3.74 11.60
C ASN A 158 9.16 3.71 10.98
N TYR A 159 9.05 4.21 9.76
CA TYR A 159 7.79 4.29 9.00
C TYR A 159 7.39 3.01 8.29
N TYR A 160 8.30 2.03 8.22
CA TYR A 160 8.07 0.73 7.58
C TYR A 160 8.43 -0.43 8.53
N PRO A 161 7.84 -0.51 9.74
CA PRO A 161 8.12 -1.61 10.65
C PRO A 161 7.90 -2.97 9.99
N MET A 162 8.89 -3.86 10.07
CA MET A 162 8.77 -5.21 9.51
C MET A 162 8.18 -6.19 10.53
N VAL A 163 7.41 -7.14 10.00
CA VAL A 163 6.86 -8.28 10.72
C VAL A 163 7.22 -9.58 10.02
N LYS A 164 7.46 -10.61 10.82
CA LYS A 164 7.59 -11.99 10.35
C LYS A 164 6.25 -12.68 10.51
N VAL A 165 5.77 -13.31 9.44
CA VAL A 165 4.53 -14.10 9.43
C VAL A 165 4.88 -15.56 9.26
N GLU A 166 4.32 -16.42 10.10
CA GLU A 166 4.56 -17.86 10.09
C GLU A 166 3.25 -18.63 10.00
N ALA A 167 3.21 -19.66 9.15
CA ALA A 167 2.14 -20.64 9.10
C ALA A 167 2.61 -21.98 9.65
N ARG A 168 1.84 -22.57 10.56
CA ARG A 168 2.12 -23.87 11.20
C ARG A 168 0.94 -24.82 11.07
N ASP A 169 1.19 -26.11 10.93
CA ASP A 169 0.13 -27.12 10.93
C ASP A 169 -0.50 -27.31 12.33
N GLY A 170 -1.54 -28.15 12.43
CA GLY A 170 -2.19 -28.48 13.70
C GLY A 170 -1.31 -29.16 14.75
N ARG A 171 -0.08 -29.58 14.40
CA ARG A 171 0.93 -30.14 15.32
C ARG A 171 1.99 -29.11 15.72
N GLY A 172 1.91 -27.89 15.18
CA GLY A 172 2.87 -26.81 15.42
C GLY A 172 4.10 -26.82 14.50
N VAL A 173 4.14 -27.71 13.50
CA VAL A 173 5.25 -27.79 12.53
C VAL A 173 5.18 -26.59 11.60
N LEU A 174 6.31 -25.90 11.43
CA LEU A 174 6.43 -24.76 10.52
C LEU A 174 6.27 -25.22 9.06
N LEU A 175 5.31 -24.63 8.35
CA LEU A 175 5.04 -24.91 6.94
C LEU A 175 5.72 -23.89 6.03
N ALA A 176 5.64 -22.61 6.37
CA ALA A 176 6.23 -21.51 5.63
C ALA A 176 6.38 -20.25 6.51
N THR A 177 7.32 -19.39 6.11
CA THR A 177 7.59 -18.08 6.71
C THR A 177 7.69 -17.03 5.62
N THR A 178 7.19 -15.83 5.89
CA THR A 178 7.42 -14.65 5.06
C THR A 178 7.64 -13.40 5.93
N TYR A 179 8.04 -12.31 5.29
CA TYR A 179 8.32 -11.03 5.92
C TYR A 179 7.63 -9.93 5.14
N THR A 180 6.92 -9.03 5.82
CA THR A 180 6.26 -7.87 5.20
C THR A 180 6.34 -6.68 6.14
N VAL A 181 6.04 -5.50 5.63
CA VAL A 181 5.95 -4.28 6.42
C VAL A 181 4.53 -4.03 6.93
N LEU A 182 4.41 -3.25 8.02
CA LEU A 182 3.19 -2.60 8.50
C LEU A 182 3.39 -1.08 8.49
N PRO A 183 3.36 -0.42 7.31
CA PRO A 183 3.80 0.96 7.19
C PRO A 183 2.84 1.92 7.88
N VAL A 184 3.40 2.86 8.62
CA VAL A 184 2.63 3.78 9.46
C VAL A 184 3.34 5.12 9.53
N SER A 185 2.57 6.20 9.57
CA SER A 185 3.09 7.56 9.66
C SER A 185 2.16 8.47 10.44
N ASP A 186 2.75 9.37 11.21
CA ASP A 186 2.12 10.50 11.88
C ASP A 186 2.44 11.83 11.20
N GLU A 187 2.97 11.78 9.96
CA GLU A 187 3.32 12.94 9.14
C GLU A 187 2.05 13.71 8.73
N LEU A 188 1.72 14.72 9.52
CA LEU A 188 0.64 15.69 9.30
C LEU A 188 1.18 17.11 9.52
N ALA A 189 0.92 18.01 8.59
CA ALA A 189 1.45 19.38 8.61
C ALA A 189 0.40 20.44 8.95
N CYS A 190 -0.63 20.09 9.73
CA CYS A 190 -1.71 21.01 10.14
C CYS A 190 -1.18 22.28 10.85
N SER A 191 -0.04 22.17 11.53
CA SER A 191 0.63 23.27 12.20
C SER A 191 1.08 24.39 11.24
N LYS A 192 1.24 24.12 9.94
CA LYS A 192 1.59 25.15 8.95
C LYS A 192 0.57 26.29 8.84
N CYS A 193 -0.69 26.04 9.19
CA CYS A 193 -1.77 27.03 9.14
C CYS A 193 -2.40 27.28 10.53
N HIS A 194 -2.48 26.26 11.38
CA HIS A 194 -3.26 26.32 12.62
C HIS A 194 -2.46 26.68 13.88
N THR A 195 -1.14 26.86 13.78
CA THR A 195 -0.31 27.29 14.92
C THR A 195 -0.67 28.71 15.35
N SER A 196 -0.76 28.94 16.66
CA SER A 196 -1.05 30.26 17.23
C SER A 196 -0.10 31.33 16.70
N GLY A 197 -0.65 32.45 16.22
CA GLY A 197 0.14 33.60 15.77
C GLY A 197 0.87 33.44 14.43
N ILE A 198 0.65 32.35 13.68
CA ILE A 198 1.31 32.12 12.37
C ILE A 198 0.87 33.10 11.28
N GLY A 199 -0.24 33.80 11.48
CA GLY A 199 -0.71 34.87 10.60
C GLY A 199 -1.49 34.39 9.37
N ASP A 200 -1.92 33.13 9.31
CA ASP A 200 -2.86 32.65 8.28
C ASP A 200 -4.28 33.17 8.59
N PRO A 201 -4.81 34.14 7.80
CA PRO A 201 -6.09 34.74 8.08
C PRO A 201 -7.28 33.80 7.82
N MET A 202 -7.09 32.73 7.05
CA MET A 202 -8.14 31.74 6.77
C MET A 202 -8.22 30.67 7.88
N ALA A 203 -7.12 30.46 8.61
CA ALA A 203 -7.02 29.52 9.72
C ALA A 203 -7.15 30.17 11.11
N GLN A 204 -7.14 31.51 11.22
CA GLN A 204 -7.29 32.21 12.49
C GLN A 204 -8.70 32.00 13.11
N PRO A 205 -8.78 31.47 14.35
CA PRO A 205 -10.03 31.36 15.09
C PRO A 205 -10.52 32.72 15.62
N SER A 206 -11.79 32.81 16.04
CA SER A 206 -12.37 34.00 16.67
C SER A 206 -12.65 33.74 18.16
N PRO A 207 -12.48 34.73 19.08
CA PRO A 207 -12.00 36.09 18.81
C PRO A 207 -10.49 36.18 18.53
N ASP A 208 -9.69 35.21 18.99
CA ASP A 208 -8.25 35.13 18.71
C ASP A 208 -7.71 33.70 18.92
N TRP A 209 -6.43 33.49 18.62
CA TRP A 209 -5.67 32.27 18.88
C TRP A 209 -5.69 31.85 20.35
N VAL A 210 -5.61 30.53 20.56
CA VAL A 210 -5.44 29.92 21.88
C VAL A 210 -4.04 29.36 21.98
N PHE A 211 -3.20 30.02 22.78
CA PHE A 211 -1.82 29.62 23.01
C PHE A 211 -1.73 28.44 23.98
N ASP A 212 -1.18 27.32 23.53
CA ASP A 212 -0.81 26.18 24.38
C ASP A 212 0.73 26.06 24.45
N PRO A 213 1.33 25.84 25.64
CA PRO A 213 2.77 25.65 25.75
C PRO A 213 3.25 24.37 25.05
N ASN A 214 2.37 23.38 24.83
CA ASN A 214 2.70 22.21 24.02
C ASN A 214 2.36 22.50 22.55
N PRO A 215 3.35 22.57 21.64
CA PRO A 215 3.12 22.93 20.24
C PRO A 215 2.19 21.94 19.52
N VAL A 216 2.15 20.67 19.94
CA VAL A 216 1.29 19.63 19.35
C VAL A 216 -0.18 19.82 19.77
N ARG A 217 -0.42 20.38 20.95
CA ARG A 217 -1.77 20.72 21.45
C ARG A 217 -2.24 22.09 20.95
N ASP A 218 -1.32 23.04 20.78
CA ASP A 218 -1.60 24.41 20.35
C ASP A 218 -2.44 24.47 19.07
N TRP A 219 -1.90 23.96 17.96
CA TRP A 219 -2.62 24.00 16.69
C TRP A 219 -3.90 23.15 16.72
N ARG A 220 -3.96 22.08 17.52
CA ARG A 220 -5.17 21.27 17.67
C ARG A 220 -6.30 22.01 18.36
N ARG A 221 -5.99 22.74 19.44
CA ARG A 221 -6.97 23.57 20.17
C ARG A 221 -7.49 24.68 19.28
N ASN A 222 -6.63 25.29 18.46
CA ASN A 222 -7.04 26.28 17.47
C ASN A 222 -7.96 25.71 16.38
N ILE A 223 -7.75 24.48 15.92
CA ILE A 223 -8.68 23.80 15.01
C ILE A 223 -10.07 23.65 15.66
N LEU A 224 -10.13 23.23 16.92
CA LEU A 224 -11.42 23.09 17.63
C LEU A 224 -12.11 24.45 17.78
N LEU A 225 -11.39 25.51 18.16
CA LEU A 225 -11.98 26.85 18.28
C LEU A 225 -12.44 27.40 16.93
N LEU A 226 -11.68 27.19 15.86
CA LEU A 226 -12.07 27.59 14.52
C LEU A 226 -13.33 26.84 14.10
N HIS A 227 -13.42 25.55 14.38
CA HIS A 227 -14.61 24.75 14.12
C HIS A 227 -15.83 25.30 14.88
N ASP A 228 -15.67 25.58 16.18
CA ASP A 228 -16.71 26.20 17.03
C ASP A 228 -17.18 27.54 16.46
N THR A 229 -16.24 28.42 16.12
CA THR A 229 -16.51 29.75 15.54
C THR A 229 -17.34 29.65 14.26
N LYS A 230 -16.99 28.73 13.36
CA LYS A 230 -17.66 28.61 12.06
C LYS A 230 -19.03 27.96 12.16
N ASN A 231 -19.26 27.14 13.19
CA ASN A 231 -20.49 26.34 13.33
C ASN A 231 -21.41 26.81 14.47
N GLY A 232 -21.01 27.77 15.30
CA GLY A 232 -21.78 28.18 16.49
C GLY A 232 -23.23 28.61 16.21
N ALA A 233 -23.51 29.16 15.03
CA ALA A 233 -24.86 29.54 14.61
C ALA A 233 -25.64 28.41 13.90
N ASN A 234 -25.03 27.24 13.68
CA ASN A 234 -25.63 26.11 12.98
C ASN A 234 -26.44 25.24 13.97
N PRO A 235 -27.78 25.14 13.86
CA PRO A 235 -28.57 24.31 14.77
C PRO A 235 -28.19 22.81 14.75
N LEU A 236 -27.69 22.33 13.62
CA LEU A 236 -27.19 20.96 13.50
C LEU A 236 -25.95 20.74 14.37
N TYR A 237 -25.13 21.76 14.57
CA TYR A 237 -23.94 21.66 15.41
C TYR A 237 -24.31 21.50 16.89
N ALA A 238 -25.24 22.31 17.40
CA ALA A 238 -25.77 22.14 18.76
C ALA A 238 -26.42 20.76 18.96
N THR A 239 -27.15 20.28 17.95
CA THR A 239 -27.73 18.93 17.95
C THR A 239 -26.65 17.84 18.02
N ALA A 240 -25.58 17.97 17.23
CA ALA A 240 -24.47 17.03 17.20
C ALA A 240 -23.71 16.98 18.53
N LEU A 241 -23.44 18.16 19.14
CA LEU A 241 -22.83 18.26 20.48
C LEU A 241 -23.66 17.48 21.51
N ALA A 242 -24.96 17.75 21.58
CA ALA A 242 -25.86 17.09 22.53
C ALA A 242 -25.93 15.58 22.32
N GLN A 243 -26.03 15.11 21.07
CA GLN A 243 -26.07 13.68 20.74
C GLN A 243 -24.79 12.93 21.12
N LYS A 244 -23.64 13.61 21.12
CA LYS A 244 -22.34 13.02 21.47
C LYS A 244 -21.91 13.29 22.91
N GLY A 245 -22.77 13.94 23.71
CA GLY A 245 -22.47 14.25 25.10
C GLY A 245 -21.37 15.30 25.27
N TYR A 246 -21.12 16.11 24.25
CA TYR A 246 -20.18 17.23 24.32
C TYR A 246 -20.84 18.46 24.94
N LEU A 247 -20.02 19.35 25.49
CA LEU A 247 -20.52 20.55 26.16
C LEU A 247 -21.21 21.48 25.15
N PRO A 248 -22.35 22.10 25.52
CA PRO A 248 -23.01 23.11 24.67
C PRO A 248 -22.12 24.31 24.34
N ALA A 249 -21.07 24.55 25.13
CA ALA A 249 -20.09 25.59 24.92
C ALA A 249 -19.14 25.34 23.72
N GLY A 250 -19.12 24.13 23.15
CA GLY A 250 -18.34 23.81 21.94
C GLY A 250 -17.31 22.69 22.14
N LEU A 251 -16.62 22.36 21.05
CA LEU A 251 -15.59 21.31 21.00
C LEU A 251 -14.36 21.69 21.83
N LEU A 252 -13.89 22.94 21.76
CA LEU A 252 -12.72 23.37 22.54
C LEU A 252 -13.02 23.27 24.04
N ALA A 253 -14.17 23.80 24.48
CA ALA A 253 -14.58 23.74 25.88
C ALA A 253 -14.71 22.29 26.37
N THR A 254 -15.20 21.39 25.52
CA THR A 254 -15.30 19.95 25.82
C THR A 254 -13.92 19.32 25.99
N SER A 255 -12.99 19.63 25.09
CA SER A 255 -11.60 19.15 25.17
C SER A 255 -10.88 19.69 26.41
N ASP A 256 -11.03 20.99 26.71
CA ASP A 256 -10.40 21.63 27.88
C ASP A 256 -11.00 21.11 29.20
N ALA A 257 -12.23 20.59 29.18
CA ALA A 257 -12.85 19.88 30.30
C ALA A 257 -12.38 18.43 30.45
N GLY A 258 -11.45 17.95 29.60
CA GLY A 258 -10.84 16.63 29.68
C GLY A 258 -11.51 15.55 28.81
N THR A 259 -12.39 15.93 27.87
CA THR A 259 -13.00 14.99 26.93
C THR A 259 -12.49 15.25 25.51
N PRO A 260 -11.59 14.42 24.97
CA PRO A 260 -11.07 14.61 23.62
C PRO A 260 -12.15 14.37 22.56
N ILE A 261 -12.01 15.03 21.41
CA ILE A 261 -13.02 14.98 20.34
C ILE A 261 -12.66 13.90 19.30
N LEU A 262 -13.55 12.93 19.08
CA LEU A 262 -13.46 12.08 17.89
C LEU A 262 -14.17 12.77 16.71
N CYS A 263 -13.43 13.23 15.69
CA CYS A 263 -14.01 13.92 14.53
C CYS A 263 -15.06 13.04 13.83
N ALA A 264 -14.74 11.74 13.69
CA ALA A 264 -15.62 10.74 13.10
C ALA A 264 -16.83 10.37 13.98
N GLY A 265 -16.90 10.90 15.20
CA GLY A 265 -18.06 10.76 16.08
C GLY A 265 -19.27 11.54 15.54
N CYS A 266 -19.04 12.76 15.02
CA CYS A 266 -20.08 13.58 14.38
C CYS A 266 -20.10 13.43 12.85
N HIS A 267 -18.93 13.39 12.22
CA HIS A 267 -18.81 13.25 10.77
C HIS A 267 -18.77 11.76 10.38
N PRO A 268 -19.67 11.24 9.52
CA PRO A 268 -19.60 9.85 9.08
C PRO A 268 -18.26 9.55 8.40
N SER A 269 -17.72 8.34 8.63
CA SER A 269 -16.44 7.90 8.08
C SER A 269 -16.45 6.41 7.73
N ASN A 270 -16.29 6.09 6.45
CA ASN A 270 -16.13 4.72 5.99
C ASN A 270 -14.80 4.09 6.43
N ALA A 271 -13.76 4.89 6.70
CA ALA A 271 -12.48 4.37 7.21
C ALA A 271 -12.61 3.82 8.64
N LEU A 272 -13.48 4.42 9.45
CA LEU A 272 -13.69 4.01 10.85
C LEU A 272 -15.04 3.28 11.05
N GLY A 273 -15.81 3.07 9.97
CA GLY A 273 -17.14 2.47 10.04
C GLY A 273 -18.15 3.29 10.86
N THR A 274 -17.93 4.59 11.06
CA THR A 274 -18.82 5.43 11.88
C THR A 274 -19.94 6.03 11.05
N THR A 275 -21.16 5.99 11.60
CA THR A 275 -22.37 6.56 10.97
C THR A 275 -22.51 8.07 11.15
N GLY A 276 -21.82 8.65 12.14
CA GLY A 276 -21.87 10.08 12.45
C GLY A 276 -23.23 10.55 12.96
N VAL A 277 -23.53 11.83 12.74
CA VAL A 277 -24.82 12.49 13.05
C VAL A 277 -25.53 12.78 11.72
N ALA A 278 -26.82 12.48 11.65
CA ALA A 278 -27.61 12.68 10.44
C ALA A 278 -27.57 14.14 9.95
N GLY A 279 -27.36 14.35 8.66
CA GLY A 279 -27.23 15.68 8.05
C GLY A 279 -25.83 16.29 8.13
N VAL A 280 -24.92 15.75 8.96
CA VAL A 280 -23.52 16.18 8.99
C VAL A 280 -22.79 15.57 7.78
N LYS A 281 -22.04 16.40 7.05
CA LYS A 281 -21.24 15.95 5.91
C LYS A 281 -20.20 14.92 6.37
N GLN A 282 -19.94 13.90 5.56
CA GLN A 282 -18.86 12.93 5.83
C GLN A 282 -17.52 13.62 6.06
N LEU A 283 -16.63 12.97 6.83
CA LEU A 283 -15.37 13.54 7.25
C LEU A 283 -14.48 13.90 6.05
N THR A 284 -14.44 13.03 5.03
CA THR A 284 -13.68 13.28 3.79
C THR A 284 -14.19 14.52 3.07
N THR A 285 -15.49 14.68 2.83
CA THR A 285 -16.05 15.91 2.24
C THR A 285 -15.72 17.15 3.07
N SER A 286 -15.89 17.07 4.39
CA SER A 286 -15.69 18.21 5.29
C SER A 286 -14.26 18.71 5.29
N MET A 287 -13.29 17.78 5.35
CA MET A 287 -11.87 18.11 5.29
C MET A 287 -11.47 18.64 3.91
N HIS A 288 -11.72 17.89 2.84
CA HIS A 288 -11.16 18.25 1.54
C HIS A 288 -11.83 19.49 0.92
N SER A 289 -13.17 19.60 0.97
CA SER A 289 -13.86 20.71 0.28
C SER A 289 -13.53 22.08 0.86
N TRP A 290 -13.29 22.17 2.17
CA TRP A 290 -12.90 23.42 2.81
C TRP A 290 -11.45 23.79 2.52
N HIS A 291 -10.52 22.86 2.77
CA HIS A 291 -9.10 23.11 2.57
C HIS A 291 -8.76 23.36 1.09
N ALA A 292 -9.49 22.75 0.15
CA ALA A 292 -9.30 22.99 -1.28
C ALA A 292 -9.47 24.47 -1.68
N VAL A 293 -10.30 25.23 -0.95
CA VAL A 293 -10.62 26.64 -1.29
C VAL A 293 -9.98 27.62 -0.31
N LYS A 294 -9.76 27.20 0.94
CA LYS A 294 -9.37 28.10 2.04
C LYS A 294 -7.93 27.97 2.47
N ALA A 295 -7.32 26.80 2.34
CA ALA A 295 -5.91 26.62 2.63
C ALA A 295 -5.09 26.99 1.40
N MET A 296 -3.96 27.65 1.63
CA MET A 296 -3.03 28.06 0.59
C MET A 296 -1.78 27.19 0.63
N ASP A 297 -1.25 26.91 -0.55
CA ASP A 297 0.06 26.32 -0.72
C ASP A 297 1.14 27.37 -0.46
N ASP A 298 2.00 27.13 0.53
CA ASP A 298 3.11 28.03 0.89
C ASP A 298 4.11 28.24 -0.26
N ALA A 299 4.27 27.25 -1.14
CA ALA A 299 5.23 27.30 -2.23
C ALA A 299 4.71 28.10 -3.42
N THR A 300 3.40 28.02 -3.70
CA THR A 300 2.80 28.61 -4.92
C THR A 300 1.91 29.81 -4.64
N GLY A 301 1.47 30.01 -3.39
CA GLY A 301 0.50 31.03 -3.00
C GLY A 301 -0.92 30.78 -3.54
N MET A 302 -1.18 29.60 -4.12
CA MET A 302 -2.49 29.23 -4.68
C MET A 302 -3.31 28.41 -3.67
N PRO A 303 -4.64 28.37 -3.80
CA PRO A 303 -5.46 27.45 -3.01
C PRO A 303 -5.04 25.99 -3.24
N LEU A 304 -5.03 25.16 -2.19
CA LEU A 304 -4.61 23.75 -2.30
C LEU A 304 -5.44 22.94 -3.31
N GLY A 305 -6.68 23.36 -3.60
CA GLY A 305 -7.52 22.75 -4.64
C GLY A 305 -7.07 23.02 -6.08
N GLN A 306 -6.11 23.93 -6.27
CA GLN A 306 -5.47 24.24 -7.55
C GLN A 306 -4.02 23.72 -7.63
N THR A 307 -3.45 23.21 -6.53
CA THR A 307 -2.17 22.50 -6.55
C THR A 307 -2.38 21.12 -7.18
N MET A 308 -1.80 20.92 -8.37
CA MET A 308 -2.00 19.73 -9.21
C MET A 308 -0.84 18.73 -9.15
N ASP A 309 0.04 18.89 -8.17
CA ASP A 309 1.05 17.89 -7.79
C ASP A 309 0.85 17.44 -6.34
N ARG A 310 1.49 16.33 -5.96
CA ARG A 310 1.34 15.71 -4.63
C ARG A 310 1.63 16.62 -3.42
N SER A 311 2.32 17.74 -3.59
CA SER A 311 2.68 18.63 -2.46
C SER A 311 1.44 19.15 -1.73
N GLY A 312 0.38 19.50 -2.45
CA GLY A 312 -0.88 19.97 -1.86
C GLY A 312 -1.59 18.89 -1.03
N CYS A 313 -1.41 17.62 -1.38
CA CYS A 313 -1.93 16.49 -0.59
C CYS A 313 -1.06 16.21 0.64
N TYR A 314 0.26 16.45 0.55
CA TYR A 314 1.22 16.16 1.62
C TYR A 314 1.17 17.09 2.83
N TYR A 315 0.31 18.12 2.80
CA TYR A 315 -0.05 18.86 4.01
C TYR A 315 -0.82 18.00 5.02
N CYS A 316 -1.58 17.02 4.53
CA CYS A 316 -2.50 16.22 5.34
C CYS A 316 -2.30 14.70 5.19
N HIS A 317 -1.53 14.27 4.19
CA HIS A 317 -1.23 12.87 3.95
C HIS A 317 0.27 12.63 4.00
N PRO A 318 0.71 11.50 4.57
CA PRO A 318 2.12 11.17 4.68
C PRO A 318 2.74 11.01 3.30
N GLY A 319 3.98 11.48 3.12
CA GLY A 319 4.69 11.30 1.86
C GLY A 319 5.81 12.28 1.56
N SER A 320 5.90 13.43 2.22
CA SER A 320 7.02 14.36 1.99
C SER A 320 8.32 13.79 2.54
N THR A 321 8.24 13.09 3.68
CA THR A 321 9.34 12.36 4.32
C THR A 321 9.10 10.86 4.25
N THR A 322 7.90 10.39 4.57
CA THR A 322 7.65 8.95 4.73
C THR A 322 7.26 8.24 3.44
N GLN A 323 7.35 8.91 2.29
CA GLN A 323 7.18 8.34 0.94
C GLN A 323 6.04 7.31 0.84
N CYS A 324 4.81 7.72 1.15
CA CYS A 324 3.64 6.84 1.03
C CYS A 324 3.52 6.25 -0.39
N LEU A 325 3.74 7.08 -1.42
CA LEU A 325 3.88 6.64 -2.81
C LEU A 325 5.31 6.18 -3.08
N ARG A 326 5.52 4.87 -3.16
CA ARG A 326 6.85 4.27 -3.36
C ARG A 326 6.88 3.07 -4.30
N GLY A 327 5.73 2.56 -4.71
CA GLY A 327 5.59 1.68 -5.85
C GLY A 327 5.67 2.45 -7.17
N VAL A 328 4.90 2.01 -8.16
CA VAL A 328 4.92 2.65 -9.49
C VAL A 328 4.49 4.12 -9.46
N MET A 329 3.62 4.50 -8.52
CA MET A 329 3.18 5.88 -8.27
C MET A 329 4.30 6.79 -7.73
N GLY A 330 5.32 6.22 -7.08
CA GLY A 330 6.50 6.96 -6.62
C GLY A 330 7.65 6.93 -7.62
N ASN A 331 7.86 5.77 -8.23
CA ASN A 331 9.05 5.44 -9.03
C ASN A 331 8.97 5.92 -10.48
N ALA A 332 7.77 6.05 -11.04
CA ALA A 332 7.62 6.49 -12.43
C ALA A 332 8.02 7.97 -12.58
N LYS A 333 9.04 8.24 -13.42
CA LYS A 333 9.55 9.58 -13.72
C LYS A 333 9.41 9.92 -15.20
N ASN A 334 9.19 11.19 -15.49
CA ASN A 334 9.30 11.76 -16.83
C ASN A 334 10.78 11.89 -17.23
N PRO A 335 11.09 12.12 -18.52
CA PRO A 335 12.48 12.29 -18.98
C PRO A 335 13.25 13.44 -18.30
N ASP A 336 12.55 14.45 -17.79
CA ASP A 336 13.11 15.59 -17.06
C ASP A 336 13.33 15.31 -15.55
N GLY A 337 12.98 14.10 -15.08
CA GLY A 337 13.09 13.69 -13.69
C GLY A 337 11.90 14.02 -12.81
N SER A 338 10.88 14.72 -13.31
CA SER A 338 9.64 14.98 -12.56
C SER A 338 8.87 13.67 -12.35
N ALA A 339 7.97 13.62 -11.37
CA ALA A 339 7.10 12.46 -11.23
C ALA A 339 6.14 12.34 -12.43
N ALA A 340 6.00 11.13 -12.97
CA ALA A 340 5.09 10.84 -14.08
C ALA A 340 3.65 10.58 -13.62
N LEU A 341 3.46 10.31 -12.33
CA LEU A 341 2.18 10.08 -11.68
C LEU A 341 2.12 10.95 -10.42
N GLU A 342 0.99 11.61 -10.19
CA GLU A 342 0.70 12.36 -8.97
C GLU A 342 -0.50 11.76 -8.24
N CYS A 343 -0.75 12.16 -6.99
CA CYS A 343 -1.99 11.80 -6.29
C CYS A 343 -3.21 12.16 -7.15
N GLN A 344 -3.16 13.33 -7.78
CA GLN A 344 -4.18 13.89 -8.65
C GLN A 344 -4.36 13.11 -9.95
N SER A 345 -3.32 12.43 -10.45
CA SER A 345 -3.42 11.56 -11.64
C SER A 345 -4.46 10.46 -11.45
N CYS A 346 -4.66 9.99 -10.21
CA CYS A 346 -5.61 8.93 -9.89
C CYS A 346 -6.85 9.46 -9.17
N HIS A 347 -6.68 10.35 -8.19
CA HIS A 347 -7.76 10.80 -7.31
C HIS A 347 -8.45 12.10 -7.76
N GLY A 348 -7.81 12.87 -8.65
CA GLY A 348 -8.25 14.21 -9.05
C GLY A 348 -7.79 15.28 -8.07
N SER A 349 -8.20 16.53 -8.31
CA SER A 349 -7.89 17.64 -7.40
C SER A 349 -8.57 17.47 -6.04
N MET A 350 -8.13 18.22 -5.03
CA MET A 350 -8.73 18.17 -3.69
C MET A 350 -10.24 18.45 -3.70
N ASN A 351 -10.73 19.25 -4.66
CA ASN A 351 -12.15 19.50 -4.89
C ASN A 351 -12.91 18.22 -5.32
N VAL A 352 -12.30 17.38 -6.16
CA VAL A 352 -12.88 16.08 -6.59
C VAL A 352 -12.97 15.13 -5.40
N VAL A 353 -11.89 15.03 -4.62
CA VAL A 353 -11.82 14.18 -3.43
C VAL A 353 -12.84 14.62 -2.36
N GLY A 354 -13.09 15.93 -2.26
CA GLY A 354 -14.07 16.56 -1.38
C GLY A 354 -15.50 16.64 -1.91
N GLY A 355 -15.79 16.07 -3.09
CA GLY A 355 -17.10 16.12 -3.71
C GLY A 355 -18.21 15.56 -2.81
N ALA A 356 -19.37 16.22 -2.79
CA ALA A 356 -20.48 15.84 -1.91
C ALA A 356 -21.09 14.45 -2.25
N GLY A 357 -21.00 14.03 -3.51
CA GLY A 357 -21.51 12.74 -3.98
C GLY A 357 -20.54 11.57 -3.90
N ARG A 358 -19.28 11.81 -3.48
CA ARG A 358 -18.23 10.77 -3.45
C ARG A 358 -18.26 10.02 -2.13
N ALA A 359 -18.49 8.72 -2.10
CA ALA A 359 -18.33 7.92 -0.87
C ALA A 359 -16.83 7.72 -0.57
N GLY A 360 -16.28 8.43 0.43
CA GLY A 360 -14.86 8.31 0.79
C GLY A 360 -14.48 6.87 1.13
N TRP A 361 -13.27 6.44 0.76
CA TRP A 361 -12.75 5.06 0.95
C TRP A 361 -13.47 3.93 0.20
N ILE A 362 -14.58 4.25 -0.48
CA ILE A 362 -15.35 3.31 -1.31
C ILE A 362 -15.17 3.69 -2.79
N ASP A 363 -15.39 4.96 -3.11
CA ASP A 363 -15.18 5.52 -4.45
C ASP A 363 -13.69 5.88 -4.63
N LEU A 364 -12.92 4.86 -4.99
CA LEU A 364 -11.48 4.95 -5.23
C LEU A 364 -11.12 4.65 -6.70
N PRO A 365 -9.95 5.10 -7.16
CA PRO A 365 -9.51 4.91 -8.54
C PRO A 365 -9.42 3.41 -8.89
N LYS A 366 -9.79 3.07 -10.12
CA LYS A 366 -9.78 1.70 -10.62
C LYS A 366 -8.73 1.53 -11.71
N CYS A 367 -8.18 0.32 -11.82
CA CYS A 367 -7.12 -0.01 -12.76
C CYS A 367 -7.50 0.31 -14.21
N GLN A 368 -8.74 0.02 -14.59
CA GLN A 368 -9.25 0.25 -15.94
C GLN A 368 -9.21 1.71 -16.37
N TYR A 369 -9.19 2.65 -15.43
CA TYR A 369 -9.13 4.07 -15.77
C TYR A 369 -7.82 4.45 -16.45
N CYS A 370 -6.72 3.72 -16.19
CA CYS A 370 -5.44 3.93 -16.89
C CYS A 370 -5.06 2.76 -17.81
N HIS A 371 -5.49 1.54 -17.48
CA HIS A 371 -5.08 0.31 -18.13
C HIS A 371 -6.23 -0.30 -18.91
N TYR A 372 -6.29 -0.08 -20.22
CA TYR A 372 -7.42 -0.51 -21.04
C TYR A 372 -7.02 -0.95 -22.44
N GLN A 373 -7.97 -1.56 -23.14
CA GLN A 373 -7.82 -1.88 -24.55
C GLN A 373 -8.53 -0.79 -25.38
N ALA A 374 -7.80 -0.13 -26.26
CA ALA A 374 -8.36 0.85 -27.19
C ALA A 374 -9.29 0.16 -28.22
N PRO A 375 -10.18 0.90 -28.92
CA PRO A 375 -11.09 0.31 -29.91
C PRO A 375 -10.39 -0.46 -31.03
N ASP A 376 -9.14 -0.09 -31.32
CA ASP A 376 -8.27 -0.79 -32.26
C ASP A 376 -7.59 -2.01 -31.64
N GLY A 377 -7.99 -2.49 -30.47
CA GLY A 377 -7.43 -3.66 -29.79
C GLY A 377 -6.06 -3.44 -29.12
N THR A 378 -5.47 -2.24 -29.21
CA THR A 378 -4.15 -1.96 -28.62
C THR A 378 -4.26 -1.78 -27.11
N TYR A 379 -3.33 -2.36 -26.35
CA TYR A 379 -3.23 -2.08 -24.92
C TYR A 379 -2.67 -0.68 -24.66
N VAL A 380 -3.40 0.11 -23.87
CA VAL A 380 -3.03 1.45 -23.46
C VAL A 380 -2.79 1.49 -21.95
N ARG A 381 -1.74 2.22 -21.57
CA ARG A 381 -1.44 2.58 -20.19
C ARG A 381 -1.26 4.09 -20.11
N ASP A 382 -2.30 4.78 -19.67
CA ASP A 382 -2.26 6.23 -19.42
C ASP A 382 -1.61 6.56 -18.07
N THR A 383 -1.14 7.79 -17.95
CA THR A 383 -0.61 8.39 -16.71
C THR A 383 -1.67 9.20 -15.95
N SER A 384 -2.94 9.15 -16.38
CA SER A 384 -4.06 9.78 -15.70
C SER A 384 -5.32 8.94 -15.85
N ALA A 385 -6.03 8.78 -14.74
CA ALA A 385 -7.34 8.13 -14.69
C ALA A 385 -8.45 9.00 -15.32
N PHE A 386 -8.14 10.27 -15.62
CA PHE A 386 -9.07 11.25 -16.16
C PHE A 386 -8.88 11.47 -17.66
N ASP A 387 -9.97 11.65 -18.38
CA ASP A 387 -9.97 12.13 -19.75
C ASP A 387 -9.68 13.64 -19.84
N VAL A 388 -9.60 14.16 -21.06
CA VAL A 388 -9.35 15.59 -21.32
C VAL A 388 -10.45 16.53 -20.79
N SER A 389 -11.62 15.98 -20.47
CA SER A 389 -12.75 16.71 -19.88
C SER A 389 -12.77 16.63 -18.35
N GLY A 390 -11.82 15.92 -17.74
CA GLY A 390 -11.72 15.76 -16.29
C GLY A 390 -12.64 14.68 -15.71
N ASN A 391 -13.22 13.81 -16.54
CA ASN A 391 -14.03 12.68 -16.07
C ASN A 391 -13.18 11.41 -15.98
N PHE A 392 -13.52 10.50 -15.05
CA PHE A 392 -12.90 9.17 -15.02
C PHE A 392 -13.12 8.44 -16.35
N ARG A 393 -12.05 7.95 -16.95
CA ARG A 393 -12.09 7.19 -18.21
C ARG A 393 -12.98 5.95 -18.04
N GLN A 394 -14.00 5.79 -18.89
CA GLN A 394 -14.90 4.65 -18.88
C GLN A 394 -14.49 3.65 -19.97
N THR A 395 -13.53 2.77 -19.68
CA THR A 395 -12.92 1.89 -20.69
C THR A 395 -12.92 0.42 -20.29
N THR A 396 -12.91 -0.47 -21.27
CA THR A 396 -12.79 -1.92 -21.09
C THR A 396 -11.34 -2.30 -20.83
N SER A 397 -11.10 -2.99 -19.71
CA SER A 397 -9.77 -3.48 -19.34
C SER A 397 -9.68 -5.00 -19.44
N ILE A 398 -8.58 -5.49 -20.01
CA ILE A 398 -8.21 -6.92 -19.95
C ILE A 398 -7.76 -7.34 -18.52
N PHE A 399 -7.55 -6.37 -17.63
CA PHE A 399 -7.16 -6.55 -16.23
C PHE A 399 -8.31 -6.21 -15.25
N SER A 400 -9.56 -6.26 -15.72
CA SER A 400 -10.71 -5.82 -14.92
C SER A 400 -10.88 -6.64 -13.65
N THR A 401 -10.92 -5.95 -12.50
CA THR A 401 -11.31 -6.49 -11.18
C THR A 401 -12.82 -6.47 -10.96
N GLY A 402 -13.60 -6.14 -12.01
CA GLY A 402 -15.02 -5.85 -11.89
C GLY A 402 -15.26 -4.60 -11.04
N GLN A 403 -16.04 -4.74 -9.97
CA GLN A 403 -16.34 -3.64 -9.04
C GLN A 403 -15.41 -3.60 -7.83
N ALA A 404 -14.56 -4.59 -7.63
CA ALA A 404 -13.69 -4.67 -6.47
C ALA A 404 -12.53 -3.66 -6.57
N LEU A 405 -12.19 -3.05 -5.43
CA LEU A 405 -10.98 -2.24 -5.27
C LEU A 405 -9.73 -3.13 -5.31
N PHE A 406 -8.59 -2.57 -5.68
CA PHE A 406 -7.31 -3.29 -5.71
C PHE A 406 -7.02 -4.06 -4.41
N LYS A 407 -7.25 -3.44 -3.25
CA LYS A 407 -6.98 -4.03 -1.92
C LYS A 407 -7.86 -5.21 -1.49
N VAL A 408 -8.97 -5.45 -2.18
CA VAL A 408 -9.88 -6.59 -1.91
C VAL A 408 -10.17 -7.41 -3.15
N GLY A 409 -9.68 -6.97 -4.31
CA GLY A 409 -9.80 -7.67 -5.57
C GLY A 409 -9.00 -8.96 -5.52
N ALA A 410 -9.59 -10.02 -6.05
CA ALA A 410 -8.94 -11.31 -6.17
C ALA A 410 -9.06 -11.84 -7.59
N THR A 411 -8.02 -12.54 -8.03
CA THR A 411 -7.95 -13.22 -9.33
C THR A 411 -7.26 -14.57 -9.15
N HIS A 412 -7.02 -15.31 -10.23
CA HIS A 412 -6.20 -16.54 -10.30
C HIS A 412 -6.18 -17.40 -9.03
N GLY A 413 -7.21 -18.23 -8.83
CA GLY A 413 -7.30 -19.09 -7.64
C GLY A 413 -7.58 -18.32 -6.35
N THR A 414 -8.40 -17.27 -6.43
CA THR A 414 -8.79 -16.37 -5.33
C THR A 414 -7.63 -15.69 -4.60
N MET A 415 -6.50 -15.53 -5.29
CA MET A 415 -5.36 -14.76 -4.80
C MET A 415 -5.65 -13.27 -4.88
N GLN A 416 -5.42 -12.53 -3.79
CA GLN A 416 -5.61 -11.07 -3.82
C GLN A 416 -4.59 -10.39 -4.72
N CYS A 417 -4.99 -9.27 -5.33
CA CYS A 417 -4.09 -8.49 -6.18
C CYS A 417 -2.80 -8.12 -5.44
N GLU A 418 -2.91 -7.70 -4.19
CA GLU A 418 -1.78 -7.30 -3.34
C GLU A 418 -0.82 -8.46 -3.03
N ALA A 419 -1.31 -9.70 -3.03
CA ALA A 419 -0.45 -10.87 -2.84
C ALA A 419 0.60 -10.96 -3.96
N CYS A 420 0.22 -10.65 -5.21
CA CYS A 420 1.15 -10.68 -6.34
C CYS A 420 1.85 -9.33 -6.57
N HIS A 421 1.11 -8.23 -6.42
CA HIS A 421 1.55 -6.90 -6.83
C HIS A 421 2.19 -6.09 -5.71
N GLY A 422 2.04 -6.48 -4.45
CA GLY A 422 2.36 -5.62 -3.30
C GLY A 422 1.19 -4.72 -2.91
N SER A 423 1.32 -4.04 -1.78
CA SER A 423 0.29 -3.16 -1.22
C SER A 423 -0.05 -1.99 -2.14
N THR A 424 -1.28 -1.47 -2.03
CA THR A 424 -1.68 -0.22 -2.69
C THR A 424 -0.62 0.88 -2.48
N HIS A 425 -0.21 1.61 -3.53
CA HIS A 425 0.83 2.67 -3.48
C HIS A 425 2.28 2.20 -3.23
N ALA A 426 2.49 0.92 -2.92
CA ALA A 426 3.78 0.29 -2.67
C ALA A 426 3.96 -0.95 -3.55
N GLU A 427 3.41 -0.92 -4.76
CA GLU A 427 3.45 -2.04 -5.69
C GLU A 427 4.90 -2.36 -6.08
N TYR A 428 5.21 -3.65 -6.20
CA TYR A 428 6.54 -4.11 -6.50
C TYR A 428 7.00 -3.77 -7.93
N PRO A 429 8.28 -3.42 -8.15
CA PRO A 429 9.25 -3.13 -7.09
C PRO A 429 8.97 -1.77 -6.45
N SER A 430 9.04 -1.75 -5.12
CA SER A 430 9.00 -0.52 -4.32
C SER A 430 10.39 0.14 -4.30
N SER A 431 10.45 1.44 -4.06
CA SER A 431 11.70 2.14 -3.73
C SER A 431 12.14 1.94 -2.28
N GLU A 432 11.29 1.39 -1.41
CA GLU A 432 11.65 0.98 -0.05
C GLU A 432 12.07 -0.50 -0.03
N ASP A 433 13.29 -0.76 0.42
CA ASP A 433 13.90 -2.10 0.41
C ASP A 433 13.11 -3.10 1.26
N ASN A 434 12.52 -2.67 2.37
CA ASN A 434 11.75 -3.54 3.25
C ASN A 434 10.49 -4.12 2.58
N ASP A 435 9.83 -3.37 1.68
CA ASP A 435 8.70 -3.92 0.91
C ASP A 435 9.17 -5.07 0.01
N ASN A 436 10.36 -4.94 -0.59
CA ASN A 436 10.83 -5.88 -1.61
C ASN A 436 11.28 -7.23 -1.03
N VAL A 437 11.54 -7.34 0.28
CA VAL A 437 12.07 -8.56 0.94
C VAL A 437 11.24 -9.80 0.58
N GLN A 438 9.90 -9.72 0.68
CA GLN A 438 9.03 -10.85 0.35
C GLN A 438 9.20 -11.29 -1.11
N SER A 439 9.14 -10.33 -2.04
CA SER A 439 9.25 -10.63 -3.47
C SER A 439 10.61 -11.26 -3.80
N ILE A 440 11.70 -10.73 -3.23
CA ILE A 440 13.04 -11.28 -3.40
C ILE A 440 13.12 -12.71 -2.86
N ASN A 441 12.59 -12.96 -1.67
CA ASN A 441 12.62 -14.30 -1.07
C ASN A 441 11.81 -15.33 -1.87
N LEU A 442 10.70 -14.91 -2.49
CA LEU A 442 9.83 -15.83 -3.23
C LEU A 442 10.37 -16.16 -4.64
N GLN A 443 10.89 -15.18 -5.38
CA GLN A 443 11.26 -15.36 -6.79
C GLN A 443 12.71 -14.99 -7.13
N GLY A 444 13.51 -14.57 -6.15
CA GLY A 444 14.93 -14.24 -6.31
C GLY A 444 15.23 -12.82 -6.80
N TYR A 445 14.20 -11.97 -6.98
CA TYR A 445 14.38 -10.58 -7.40
C TYR A 445 13.22 -9.68 -6.95
N ALA A 446 13.49 -8.38 -6.81
CA ALA A 446 12.48 -7.37 -6.50
C ALA A 446 11.56 -7.14 -7.71
N GLY A 447 10.26 -7.34 -7.51
CA GLY A 447 9.24 -7.12 -8.55
C GLY A 447 7.93 -7.83 -8.24
N THR A 448 6.91 -7.55 -9.04
CA THR A 448 5.63 -8.28 -8.99
C THR A 448 5.93 -9.79 -9.04
N ILE A 449 5.24 -10.57 -8.21
CA ILE A 449 5.38 -12.04 -8.21
C ILE A 449 4.87 -12.56 -9.54
N ALA A 450 5.80 -12.93 -10.42
CA ALA A 450 5.51 -13.35 -11.80
C ALA A 450 6.05 -14.75 -12.10
N GLU A 451 6.93 -15.28 -11.25
CA GLU A 451 7.43 -16.63 -11.37
C GLU A 451 6.39 -17.64 -10.86
N CYS A 452 5.69 -18.32 -11.79
CA CYS A 452 4.65 -19.30 -11.45
C CYS A 452 5.16 -20.38 -10.48
N VAL A 453 6.47 -20.66 -10.50
CA VAL A 453 7.14 -21.65 -9.64
C VAL A 453 7.06 -21.33 -8.13
N VAL A 454 6.72 -20.08 -7.80
CA VAL A 454 6.43 -19.63 -6.43
C VAL A 454 5.25 -20.42 -5.86
N CYS A 455 4.18 -20.60 -6.63
CA CYS A 455 2.95 -21.24 -6.15
C CYS A 455 2.71 -22.62 -6.78
N HIS A 456 3.22 -22.85 -7.97
CA HIS A 456 3.08 -24.09 -8.72
C HIS A 456 4.45 -24.79 -8.78
N PRO A 457 4.56 -26.11 -8.73
CA PRO A 457 5.85 -26.77 -8.82
C PRO A 457 6.34 -26.75 -10.27
N GLN A 458 7.65 -26.92 -10.48
CA GLN A 458 8.18 -27.14 -11.82
C GLN A 458 7.51 -28.36 -12.47
N GLY A 459 7.12 -28.25 -13.74
CA GLY A 459 6.43 -29.31 -14.47
C GLY A 459 4.90 -29.25 -14.41
N PHE A 460 4.30 -28.18 -13.88
CA PHE A 460 2.85 -28.00 -13.97
C PHE A 460 2.39 -27.93 -15.45
N PRO A 461 1.18 -28.43 -15.78
CA PRO A 461 0.73 -28.53 -17.17
C PRO A 461 0.75 -27.19 -17.92
N PRO A 462 1.26 -27.15 -19.17
CA PRO A 462 1.14 -25.96 -20.01
C PRO A 462 -0.33 -25.59 -20.21
N SER A 463 -0.65 -24.31 -20.04
CA SER A 463 -1.97 -23.76 -20.32
C SER A 463 -1.83 -22.54 -21.22
N ALA A 464 -2.74 -22.38 -22.18
CA ALA A 464 -2.77 -21.24 -23.10
C ALA A 464 -3.45 -19.99 -22.50
N ALA A 465 -4.20 -20.12 -21.39
CA ALA A 465 -4.94 -19.01 -20.78
C ALA A 465 -5.32 -19.23 -19.30
N GLY A 466 -4.63 -20.14 -18.59
CA GLY A 466 -5.00 -20.57 -17.23
C GLY A 466 -4.34 -19.80 -16.09
N GLY A 467 -3.48 -18.83 -16.40
CA GLY A 467 -2.79 -17.98 -15.44
C GLY A 467 -3.52 -16.67 -15.13
N PRO A 468 -2.96 -15.83 -14.25
CA PRO A 468 -3.51 -14.51 -13.93
C PRO A 468 -3.61 -13.67 -15.20
N HIS A 469 -4.70 -12.91 -15.33
CA HIS A 469 -4.94 -12.02 -16.46
C HIS A 469 -4.96 -12.74 -17.83
N GLY A 470 -5.31 -14.03 -17.85
CA GLY A 470 -5.30 -14.86 -19.06
C GLY A 470 -3.90 -15.23 -19.54
N LEU A 471 -2.87 -15.09 -18.68
CA LEU A 471 -1.52 -15.50 -19.02
C LEU A 471 -1.45 -17.00 -19.30
N HIS A 472 -0.72 -17.36 -20.35
CA HIS A 472 -0.30 -18.74 -20.58
C HIS A 472 0.87 -19.10 -19.65
N THR A 473 1.16 -20.39 -19.53
CA THR A 473 2.36 -20.86 -18.83
C THR A 473 3.62 -20.28 -19.46
N VAL A 474 4.59 -19.85 -18.65
CA VAL A 474 5.88 -19.34 -19.14
C VAL A 474 6.99 -20.35 -18.83
N GLY A 475 7.69 -20.82 -19.86
CA GLY A 475 8.78 -21.79 -19.69
C GLY A 475 9.06 -22.59 -20.95
N ALA A 476 10.09 -23.43 -20.91
CA ALA A 476 10.47 -24.30 -22.03
C ALA A 476 9.32 -25.20 -22.50
N ALA A 477 8.56 -25.77 -21.56
CA ALA A 477 7.40 -26.61 -21.88
C ALA A 477 6.36 -25.86 -22.73
N TRP A 478 6.09 -24.58 -22.43
CA TRP A 478 5.22 -23.76 -23.28
C TRP A 478 5.83 -23.52 -24.65
N VAL A 479 7.12 -23.15 -24.72
CA VAL A 479 7.82 -22.94 -26.00
C VAL A 479 7.70 -24.17 -26.90
N ASP A 480 7.80 -25.37 -26.35
CA ASP A 480 7.68 -26.62 -27.11
C ASP A 480 6.24 -26.91 -27.58
N THR A 481 5.22 -26.51 -26.80
CA THR A 481 3.83 -26.89 -27.06
C THR A 481 2.95 -25.79 -27.68
N HIS A 482 3.34 -24.52 -27.60
CA HIS A 482 2.47 -23.38 -27.96
C HIS A 482 2.03 -23.37 -29.43
N GLY A 483 2.74 -24.09 -30.31
CA GLY A 483 2.37 -24.21 -31.72
C GLY A 483 0.97 -24.78 -31.95
N SER A 484 0.42 -25.59 -31.04
CA SER A 484 -0.97 -26.04 -31.12
C SER A 484 -1.96 -24.91 -30.80
N ALA A 485 -1.67 -24.09 -29.79
CA ALA A 485 -2.47 -22.93 -29.43
C ALA A 485 -2.46 -21.87 -30.56
N ALA A 486 -1.30 -21.58 -31.13
CA ALA A 486 -1.18 -20.65 -32.25
C ALA A 486 -1.92 -21.12 -33.50
N LYS A 487 -1.95 -22.44 -33.78
CA LYS A 487 -2.73 -23.02 -34.89
C LYS A 487 -4.24 -22.99 -34.63
N ALA A 488 -4.65 -23.15 -33.38
CA ALA A 488 -6.05 -23.11 -33.00
C ALA A 488 -6.61 -21.68 -33.13
N ASP A 489 -5.90 -20.70 -32.57
CA ASP A 489 -6.26 -19.28 -32.69
C ASP A 489 -5.05 -18.37 -32.43
N SER A 490 -4.35 -17.99 -33.51
CA SER A 490 -3.27 -17.01 -33.41
C SER A 490 -3.76 -15.60 -33.01
N GLN A 491 -5.02 -15.25 -33.26
CA GLN A 491 -5.54 -13.93 -32.91
C GLN A 491 -5.64 -13.74 -31.39
N ALA A 492 -5.89 -14.81 -30.63
CA ALA A 492 -5.86 -14.78 -29.17
C ALA A 492 -4.52 -14.28 -28.61
N CYS A 493 -3.40 -14.55 -29.28
CA CYS A 493 -2.08 -14.08 -28.86
C CYS A 493 -1.90 -12.57 -29.01
N THR A 494 -2.66 -11.91 -29.89
CA THR A 494 -2.48 -10.48 -30.22
C THR A 494 -2.80 -9.55 -29.06
N VAL A 495 -3.60 -10.02 -28.08
CA VAL A 495 -3.92 -9.26 -26.86
C VAL A 495 -2.65 -8.90 -26.09
N CYS A 496 -1.70 -9.82 -25.98
CA CYS A 496 -0.45 -9.63 -25.23
C CYS A 496 0.75 -9.38 -26.16
N HIS A 497 0.79 -10.02 -27.32
CA HIS A 497 1.92 -9.99 -28.26
C HIS A 497 1.74 -8.99 -29.41
N GLY A 498 0.64 -8.23 -29.41
CA GLY A 498 0.38 -7.18 -30.39
C GLY A 498 -0.22 -7.72 -31.69
N LYS A 499 -0.92 -6.86 -32.42
CA LYS A 499 -1.52 -7.21 -33.72
C LYS A 499 -0.49 -7.51 -34.81
N ASP A 500 0.70 -6.96 -34.65
CA ASP A 500 1.85 -7.22 -35.52
C ASP A 500 2.68 -8.42 -35.06
N TYR A 501 2.31 -9.07 -33.94
CA TYR A 501 3.00 -10.22 -33.34
C TYR A 501 4.46 -9.96 -32.97
N ARG A 502 4.86 -8.69 -32.79
CA ARG A 502 6.24 -8.31 -32.42
C ARG A 502 6.46 -8.17 -30.92
N GLY A 503 5.42 -8.41 -30.14
CA GLY A 503 5.44 -8.23 -28.70
C GLY A 503 4.96 -6.83 -28.30
N THR A 504 4.36 -6.75 -27.12
CA THR A 504 4.04 -5.49 -26.45
C THR A 504 4.65 -5.47 -25.05
N ARG A 505 4.42 -4.36 -24.33
CA ARG A 505 4.76 -4.28 -22.89
C ARG A 505 4.16 -5.43 -22.07
N LEU A 506 3.04 -6.03 -22.49
CA LEU A 506 2.41 -7.15 -21.79
C LEU A 506 3.18 -8.47 -21.97
N SER A 507 3.91 -8.62 -23.08
CA SER A 507 4.78 -9.78 -23.36
C SER A 507 6.21 -9.61 -22.83
N ARG A 508 6.43 -8.60 -21.99
CA ARG A 508 7.75 -8.26 -21.47
C ARG A 508 8.26 -9.32 -20.49
N THR A 509 9.52 -9.72 -20.62
CA THR A 509 10.18 -10.60 -19.66
C THR A 509 10.46 -9.88 -18.34
N PHE A 510 10.16 -10.53 -17.21
CA PHE A 510 10.47 -10.01 -15.86
C PHE A 510 11.93 -10.25 -15.46
N THR A 511 12.55 -11.28 -16.03
CA THR A 511 13.92 -11.74 -15.80
C THR A 511 14.59 -12.10 -17.11
N ALA A 512 15.92 -12.16 -17.12
CA ALA A 512 16.66 -12.70 -18.26
C ALA A 512 16.35 -14.20 -18.40
N ARG A 513 16.09 -14.65 -19.62
CA ARG A 513 15.64 -16.01 -19.92
C ARG A 513 16.21 -16.49 -21.25
N SER A 514 16.45 -17.79 -21.35
CA SER A 514 16.86 -18.43 -22.60
C SER A 514 15.92 -19.58 -22.93
N PHE A 515 15.47 -19.64 -24.18
CA PHE A 515 14.63 -20.70 -24.68
C PHE A 515 15.30 -21.39 -25.85
N ARG A 516 15.24 -22.73 -25.86
CA ARG A 516 15.62 -23.51 -27.02
C ARG A 516 14.44 -23.56 -27.97
N THR A 517 14.66 -23.23 -29.22
CA THR A 517 13.66 -23.23 -30.28
C THR A 517 14.05 -24.28 -31.31
N THR A 518 13.06 -24.86 -31.97
CA THR A 518 13.28 -25.86 -33.02
C THR A 518 13.80 -25.24 -34.32
N SER A 519 13.58 -23.94 -34.53
CA SER A 519 13.87 -23.20 -35.77
C SER A 519 15.16 -22.35 -35.73
N THR A 520 15.48 -21.73 -34.58
CA THR A 520 16.55 -20.72 -34.45
C THR A 520 17.65 -21.08 -33.45
N GLY A 521 17.56 -22.23 -32.78
CA GLY A 521 18.55 -22.67 -31.80
C GLY A 521 18.27 -22.14 -30.41
N MET A 522 19.13 -21.29 -29.85
CA MET A 522 18.93 -20.70 -28.51
C MET A 522 18.58 -19.22 -28.65
N LYS A 523 17.37 -18.83 -28.25
CA LYS A 523 16.95 -17.44 -28.13
C LYS A 523 17.18 -16.98 -26.70
N VAL A 524 17.87 -15.86 -26.55
CA VAL A 524 18.13 -15.22 -25.25
C VAL A 524 17.37 -13.91 -25.19
N TYR A 525 16.68 -13.70 -24.09
CA TYR A 525 15.98 -12.47 -23.73
C TYR A 525 16.65 -11.88 -22.50
N ALA A 526 16.99 -10.60 -22.56
CA ALA A 526 17.31 -9.82 -21.38
C ALA A 526 16.02 -9.51 -20.60
N LYS A 527 16.17 -9.07 -19.35
CA LYS A 527 15.05 -8.51 -18.58
C LYS A 527 14.50 -7.29 -19.32
N GLY A 528 13.19 -7.26 -19.54
CA GLY A 528 12.53 -6.12 -20.18
C GLY A 528 12.31 -6.28 -21.69
N ASP A 529 12.88 -7.31 -22.31
CA ASP A 529 12.64 -7.61 -23.72
C ASP A 529 11.19 -8.03 -23.94
N MET A 530 10.62 -7.63 -25.07
CA MET A 530 9.28 -8.03 -25.48
C MET A 530 9.39 -9.31 -26.32
N VAL A 531 8.55 -10.30 -26.02
CA VAL A 531 8.53 -11.57 -26.75
C VAL A 531 7.55 -11.47 -27.91
N GLY A 532 7.98 -11.75 -29.12
CA GLY A 532 7.13 -11.79 -30.33
C GLY A 532 7.31 -13.06 -31.15
N CYS A 533 6.36 -13.38 -32.03
CA CYS A 533 6.47 -14.53 -32.93
C CYS A 533 7.68 -14.41 -33.85
N TYR A 534 7.99 -13.19 -34.30
CA TYR A 534 9.11 -12.91 -35.21
C TYR A 534 10.50 -13.11 -34.59
N ASP A 535 10.60 -13.34 -33.29
CA ASP A 535 11.87 -13.66 -32.64
C ASP A 535 12.38 -15.06 -33.00
N CYS A 536 11.46 -15.97 -33.32
CA CYS A 536 11.73 -17.39 -33.50
C CYS A 536 11.13 -17.97 -34.79
N HIS A 537 10.15 -17.29 -35.39
CA HIS A 537 9.42 -17.73 -36.58
C HIS A 537 9.30 -16.61 -37.59
N ASN A 538 8.98 -16.93 -38.85
CA ASN A 538 8.62 -15.91 -39.85
C ASN A 538 7.15 -15.47 -39.73
N GLY A 539 6.72 -15.08 -38.53
CA GLY A 539 5.33 -14.70 -38.21
C GLY A 539 4.50 -15.82 -37.57
N PRO A 540 3.20 -15.56 -37.26
CA PRO A 540 2.35 -16.47 -36.46
C PRO A 540 2.03 -17.82 -37.14
N GLY A 541 2.14 -17.89 -38.47
CA GLY A 541 2.00 -19.13 -39.25
C GLY A 541 3.32 -19.66 -39.83
N GLY A 542 4.44 -18.99 -39.55
CA GLY A 542 5.76 -19.34 -40.09
C GLY A 542 6.39 -20.51 -39.34
N LYS A 543 7.20 -21.32 -40.04
CA LYS A 543 8.15 -22.23 -39.38
C LYS A 543 9.36 -21.45 -38.89
#